data_AF-A0A9Q0BWD1-F1
#
_entry.id   AF-A0A9Q0BWD1-F1
#
_cell.length_a   1.000
_cell.length_b   1.000
_cell.length_c   1.000
_cell.angle_alpha   90.00
_cell.angle_beta   90.00
_cell.angle_gamma   90.00
#
_symmetry.space_group_name_H-M   'P 1'
#
loop_
_entity.id
_entity.type
_entity.pdbx_description
1 polymer ?
#
loop_
_entity_poly.entity_id
_entity_poly.type
_entity_poly.pdbx_seq_one_letter_code
_entity_poly.pdbx_strand_id
1 'polypeptide(L)'
;MSTIPGFNQIQFEGFCRFITKGLTEELDQFPKEKMEDINQNMEFQLFVERYKLVEPLIKERDAIYESLTYSSRLYVPAGLIRKTSRNMQEQTVLIGNIPIMTS
;
A
#
# COMPACT_ATOMS: atom_id res chain seq x y z
N MET A 1 31.06 16.72 17.41
CA MET A 1 30.52 16.09 18.62
C MET A 1 29.51 15.04 18.19
N SER A 2 29.65 13.79 18.63
CA SER A 2 28.69 12.74 18.35
C SER A 2 27.69 12.66 19.52
N THR A 3 26.40 12.70 19.23
CA THR A 3 25.31 12.53 20.21
C THR A 3 24.82 11.08 20.14
N ILE A 4 24.35 10.54 21.26
CA ILE A 4 23.75 9.19 21.30
C ILE A 4 22.47 9.19 20.45
N PRO A 5 22.30 8.24 19.51
CA PRO A 5 21.10 8.17 18.67
C PRO A 5 19.86 7.78 19.48
N GLY A 6 18.68 8.06 18.91
CA GLY A 6 17.42 7.64 19.51
C GLY A 6 17.29 6.11 19.50
N PHE A 7 16.91 5.50 20.63
CA PHE A 7 16.84 4.03 20.71
C PHE A 7 15.72 3.41 19.85
N ASN A 8 14.70 4.19 19.49
CA ASN A 8 13.64 3.79 18.56
C ASN A 8 13.94 4.15 17.09
N GLN A 9 15.08 4.79 16.81
CA GLN A 9 15.37 5.37 15.49
C GLN A 9 15.34 4.33 14.37
N ILE A 10 15.93 3.16 14.59
CA ILE A 10 15.95 2.08 13.59
C ILE A 10 14.53 1.60 13.23
N GLN A 11 13.65 1.51 14.23
CA GLN A 11 12.26 1.07 14.02
C GLN A 11 11.50 2.12 13.21
N PHE A 12 11.59 3.38 13.63
CA PHE A 12 10.88 4.48 12.99
C PHE A 12 11.38 4.72 11.57
N GLU A 13 12.69 4.80 11.35
CA GLU A 13 13.28 4.97 10.02
C GLU A 13 12.98 3.77 9.11
N GLY A 14 13.00 2.55 9.66
CA GLY A 14 12.62 1.35 8.94
C GLY A 14 11.17 1.40 8.45
N PHE A 15 10.24 1.79 9.31
CA PHE A 15 8.83 1.95 8.92
C PHE A 15 8.62 3.10 7.94
N CYS A 16 9.25 4.26 8.16
CA CYS A 16 9.20 5.38 7.22
C CYS A 16 9.74 5.00 5.84
N ARG A 17 10.86 4.27 5.76
CA ARG A 17 11.39 3.74 4.50
C ARG A 17 10.42 2.76 3.86
N PHE A 18 9.84 1.85 4.64
CA PHE A 18 8.87 0.88 4.14
C PHE A 18 7.68 1.58 3.49
N ILE A 19 7.07 2.56 4.16
CA ILE A 19 5.94 3.28 3.59
C ILE A 19 6.37 4.11 2.37
N THR A 20 7.42 4.91 2.49
CA THR A 20 7.81 5.85 1.41
C THR A 20 8.37 5.17 0.16
N LYS A 21 8.99 4.00 0.29
CA LYS A 21 9.67 3.31 -0.83
C LYS A 21 9.35 1.83 -0.89
N GLY A 22 9.46 1.12 0.23
CA GLY A 22 9.33 -0.34 0.26
C GLY A 22 8.01 -0.89 -0.29
N LEU A 23 6.89 -0.22 0.00
CA LEU A 23 5.59 -0.60 -0.54
C LEU A 23 5.53 -0.50 -2.07
N THR A 24 6.04 0.60 -2.63
CA THR A 24 6.10 0.79 -4.07
C THR A 24 7.07 -0.22 -4.71
N GLU A 25 8.24 -0.43 -4.10
CA GLU A 25 9.25 -1.40 -4.54
C GLU A 25 8.65 -2.82 -4.63
N GLU A 26 7.98 -3.28 -3.58
CA GLU A 26 7.34 -4.61 -3.54
C GLU A 26 6.19 -4.74 -4.54
N LEU A 27 5.32 -3.72 -4.63
CA LEU A 27 4.18 -3.77 -5.54
C LEU A 27 4.59 -3.67 -7.02
N ASP A 28 5.72 -3.03 -7.33
CA ASP A 28 6.26 -2.95 -8.70
C ASP A 28 6.92 -4.26 -9.16
N GLN A 29 7.36 -5.13 -8.23
CA GLN A 29 7.86 -6.47 -8.56
C GLN A 29 6.75 -7.41 -9.08
N PHE A 30 5.47 -7.02 -9.00
CA PHE A 30 4.40 -7.85 -9.49
C PHE A 30 4.44 -7.96 -11.02
N PRO A 31 4.51 -9.20 -11.57
CA PRO A 31 4.64 -9.39 -13.01
C PRO A 31 3.35 -9.00 -13.74
N LYS A 32 3.45 -7.99 -14.61
CA LYS A 32 2.34 -7.52 -15.48
C LYS A 32 1.77 -8.63 -16.35
N GLU A 33 2.62 -9.54 -16.81
CA GLU A 33 2.26 -10.71 -17.63
C GLU A 33 1.36 -11.72 -16.90
N LYS A 34 1.33 -11.70 -15.56
CA LYS A 34 0.41 -12.55 -14.76
C LYS A 34 -0.92 -11.87 -14.44
N MET A 35 -1.11 -10.63 -14.89
CA MET A 35 -2.32 -9.83 -14.67
C MET A 35 -3.20 -9.79 -15.92
N GLU A 36 -3.16 -10.85 -16.74
CA GLU A 36 -4.03 -11.04 -17.88
C GLU A 36 -5.12 -12.07 -17.57
N ASP A 37 -6.30 -11.90 -18.18
CA ASP A 37 -7.32 -12.96 -18.13
C ASP A 37 -6.88 -14.18 -18.95
N ILE A 38 -7.52 -15.33 -18.70
CA ILE A 38 -7.20 -16.61 -19.38
C ILE A 38 -7.25 -16.48 -20.91
N ASN A 39 -8.10 -15.59 -21.41
CA ASN A 39 -8.29 -15.36 -22.84
C ASN A 39 -7.42 -14.23 -23.40
N GLN A 40 -6.56 -13.61 -22.58
CA GLN A 40 -5.69 -12.48 -22.93
C GLN A 40 -6.40 -11.29 -23.60
N ASN A 41 -7.69 -11.12 -23.32
CA ASN A 41 -8.52 -10.02 -23.80
C ASN A 41 -8.49 -8.81 -22.84
N MET A 42 -8.20 -9.06 -21.57
CA MET A 42 -8.12 -8.04 -20.53
C MET A 42 -6.75 -8.06 -19.84
N GLU A 43 -6.26 -6.87 -19.54
CA GLU A 43 -5.04 -6.63 -18.77
C GLU A 43 -5.39 -5.78 -17.56
N PHE A 44 -4.86 -6.18 -16.40
CA PHE A 44 -5.00 -5.46 -15.15
C PHE A 44 -3.66 -4.79 -14.80
N GLN A 45 -3.72 -3.52 -14.42
CA GLN A 45 -2.55 -2.72 -14.09
C GLN A 45 -2.75 -2.02 -12.73
N LEU A 46 -1.78 -2.14 -11.83
CA LEU A 46 -1.72 -1.35 -10.61
C LEU A 46 -0.83 -0.11 -10.81
N PHE A 47 -1.35 1.06 -10.44
CA PHE A 47 -0.60 2.32 -10.47
C PHE A 47 -0.03 2.61 -9.07
N VAL A 48 0.96 1.81 -8.69
CA VAL A 48 1.50 1.72 -7.32
C VAL A 48 2.09 3.03 -6.81
N GLU A 49 2.68 3.84 -7.69
CA GLU A 49 3.23 5.17 -7.36
C GLU A 49 2.17 6.15 -6.81
N ARG A 50 0.89 5.86 -7.05
CA ARG A 50 -0.26 6.68 -6.64
C ARG A 50 -1.03 6.07 -5.47
N TYR A 51 -0.42 5.13 -4.73
CA TYR A 51 -1.08 4.55 -3.56
C TYR A 51 -1.43 5.63 -2.52
N LYS A 52 -2.45 5.36 -1.72
CA LYS A 52 -2.91 6.23 -0.63
C LYS A 52 -3.08 5.41 0.64
N LEU A 53 -2.57 5.96 1.74
CA LEU A 53 -2.81 5.46 3.08
C LEU A 53 -3.82 6.38 3.78
N VAL A 54 -4.90 5.82 4.28
CA VAL A 54 -5.94 6.56 5.00
C VAL A 54 -5.72 6.42 6.49
N GLU A 55 -5.77 7.54 7.21
CA GLU A 55 -5.62 7.57 8.66
C GLU A 55 -6.62 6.60 9.33
N PRO A 56 -6.21 5.87 10.39
CA PRO A 56 -7.14 5.02 11.13
C PRO A 56 -8.34 5.81 11.66
N LEU A 57 -9.53 5.20 11.62
CA LEU A 57 -10.76 5.83 12.09
C LEU A 57 -10.90 5.86 13.62
N ILE A 58 -10.19 4.96 14.30
CA ILE A 58 -10.16 4.85 15.77
C ILE A 58 -8.81 5.32 16.27
N LYS A 59 -8.71 5.75 17.53
CA LYS A 59 -7.41 6.10 18.12
C LYS A 59 -6.69 4.83 18.62
N GLU A 60 -5.38 4.95 18.84
CA GLU A 60 -4.54 3.85 19.34
C GLU A 60 -5.11 3.22 20.63
N ARG A 61 -5.51 4.05 21.61
CA ARG A 61 -6.05 3.56 22.88
C ARG A 61 -7.38 2.83 22.73
N ASP A 62 -8.22 3.29 21.80
CA ASP A 62 -9.50 2.66 21.52
C ASP A 62 -9.28 1.30 20.87
N ALA A 63 -8.30 1.19 19.95
CA ALA A 63 -7.90 -0.08 19.36
C ALA A 63 -7.43 -1.09 20.42
N ILE A 64 -6.65 -0.64 21.40
CA ILE A 64 -6.22 -1.49 22.52
C ILE A 64 -7.43 -1.95 23.35
N TYR A 65 -8.29 -1.01 23.75
CA TYR A 65 -9.46 -1.29 24.59
C TYR A 65 -10.42 -2.29 23.92
N GLU A 66 -10.65 -2.12 22.62
CA GLU A 66 -11.55 -2.95 21.84
C GLU A 66 -10.88 -4.23 21.29
N SER A 67 -9.61 -4.48 21.61
CA SER A 67 -8.83 -5.61 21.08
C SER A 67 -8.77 -5.66 19.54
N LEU A 68 -8.63 -4.49 18.91
CA LEU A 68 -8.53 -4.28 17.47
C LEU A 68 -7.08 -3.95 17.04
N THR A 69 -6.81 -4.10 15.74
CA THR A 69 -5.53 -3.67 15.14
C THR A 69 -5.57 -2.20 14.73
N TYR A 70 -4.66 -1.38 15.27
CA TYR A 70 -4.46 0.00 14.84
C TYR A 70 -3.80 0.04 13.46
N SER A 71 -4.59 0.28 12.42
CA SER A 71 -4.17 0.09 11.03
C SER A 71 -4.73 1.14 10.07
N SER A 72 -3.96 1.42 9.03
CA SER A 72 -4.29 2.32 7.94
C SER A 72 -4.76 1.54 6.71
N ARG A 73 -5.78 2.05 6.00
CA ARG A 73 -6.25 1.43 4.76
C ARG A 73 -5.36 1.82 3.60
N LEU A 74 -4.85 0.83 2.85
CA LEU A 74 -4.09 1.00 1.63
C LEU A 74 -5.01 0.95 0.41
N TYR A 75 -5.08 2.07 -0.30
CA TYR A 75 -5.77 2.18 -1.58
C TYR A 75 -4.76 2.33 -2.72
N VAL A 76 -4.99 1.64 -3.83
CA VAL A 76 -4.16 1.75 -5.04
C VAL A 76 -5.07 1.97 -6.24
N PRO A 77 -4.80 2.95 -7.11
CA PRO A 77 -5.49 3.04 -8.39
C PRO A 77 -5.13 1.86 -9.28
N ALA A 78 -6.14 1.24 -9.87
CA ALA A 78 -6.02 0.09 -10.74
C ALA A 78 -6.75 0.34 -12.06
N GLY A 79 -6.11 -0.02 -13.16
CA GLY A 79 -6.66 0.04 -14.51
C GLY A 79 -7.06 -1.36 -14.99
N LEU A 80 -8.22 -1.47 -15.63
CA LEU A 80 -8.62 -2.61 -16.43
C LEU A 80 -8.65 -2.19 -17.90
N ILE A 81 -7.78 -2.80 -18.71
CA ILE A 81 -7.57 -2.46 -20.11
C ILE A 81 -8.14 -3.59 -20.97
N ARG A 82 -9.04 -3.27 -21.89
CA ARG A 82 -9.50 -4.21 -22.93
C ARG A 82 -8.60 -4.13 -24.15
N LYS A 83 -7.79 -5.16 -24.41
CA LYS A 83 -6.79 -5.15 -25.50
C LYS A 83 -7.41 -4.96 -26.89
N THR A 84 -8.59 -5.51 -27.13
CA THR A 84 -9.31 -5.41 -28.42
C THR A 84 -9.76 -4.00 -28.77
N SER A 85 -10.16 -3.20 -27.78
CA SER A 85 -10.67 -1.85 -27.96
C SER A 85 -9.70 -0.75 -27.52
N ARG A 86 -8.63 -1.11 -26.80
CA ARG A 86 -7.73 -0.22 -26.06
C ARG A 86 -8.43 0.74 -25.08
N ASN A 87 -9.66 0.44 -24.69
CA ASN A 87 -10.36 1.18 -23.64
C ASN A 87 -9.83 0.78 -22.26
N MET A 88 -9.61 1.78 -21.41
CA MET A 88 -9.18 1.61 -20.02
C MET A 88 -10.25 2.14 -19.06
N GLN A 89 -10.56 1.37 -18.03
CA GLN A 89 -11.33 1.83 -16.88
C GLN A 89 -10.42 1.86 -15.66
N GLU A 90 -10.32 3.00 -15.00
CA GLU A 90 -9.54 3.16 -13.77
C GLU A 90 -10.45 3.23 -12.55
N GLN A 91 -10.09 2.52 -11.48
CA GLN A 91 -10.76 2.60 -10.18
C GLN A 91 -9.74 2.58 -9.05
N THR A 92 -10.00 3.33 -7.98
CA THR A 92 -9.21 3.20 -6.74
C THR A 92 -9.75 2.01 -5.93
N VAL A 93 -8.91 0.99 -5.74
CA VAL A 93 -9.29 -0.25 -5.04
C VAL A 93 -8.63 -0.31 -3.65
N LEU A 94 -9.34 -0.89 -2.68
CA LEU A 94 -8.77 -1.22 -1.38
C LEU A 94 -7.94 -2.50 -1.53
N ILE A 95 -6.64 -2.40 -1.26
CA ILE A 95 -5.73 -3.55 -1.29
C ILE A 95 -5.74 -4.28 0.06
N GLY A 96 -5.79 -3.53 1.15
CA GLY A 96 -5.82 -4.10 2.50
C GLY A 96 -5.57 -3.07 3.59
N ASN A 97 -5.32 -3.55 4.81
CA ASN A 97 -5.00 -2.73 5.97
C ASN A 97 -3.54 -2.97 6.39
N ILE A 98 -2.79 -1.90 6.62
CA ILE A 98 -1.41 -1.95 7.09
C ILE A 98 -1.38 -1.50 8.56
N PRO A 99 -0.93 -2.36 9.50
CA PRO A 99 -0.66 -1.93 10.87
C PRO A 99 0.33 -0.76 10.89
N ILE A 100 0.03 0.28 11.66
CA ILE A 100 0.90 1.47 11.70
C ILE A 100 1.77 1.50 12.95
N MET A 101 2.99 2.01 12.80
CA MET A 101 3.91 2.24 13.92
C MET A 101 3.50 3.49 14.68
N THR A 102 3.30 3.35 15.99
CA THR A 102 3.02 4.46 16.91
C THR A 102 4.32 5.14 17.34
N SER A 103 4.22 6.37 17.83
CA SER A 103 5.35 7.21 18.25
C SER A 103 5.87 6.87 19.64
#